data_AF-A0A4Y9QSI6-F1
#
_entry.id   AF-A0A4Y9QSI6-F1
#
_cell.length_a   1.000
_cell.length_b   1.000
_cell.length_c   1.000
_cell.angle_alpha   90.00
_cell.angle_beta   90.00
_cell.angle_gamma   90.00
#
_symmetry.space_group_name_H-M   'P 1'
#
loop_
_entity.id
_entity.type
_entity.pdbx_description
1 polymer ?
#
loop_
_entity_poly.entity_id
_entity_poly.type
_entity_poly.pdbx_seq_one_letter_code
_entity_poly.pdbx_strand_id
1 'polypeptide(L)' 'VCAGAALEVDPRDTRELSNAMLALVREPALRERCIAAGRARAEQLTWHVTARATAAVYRAVLS' A
#
# COMPACT_ATOMS: atom_id res chain seq x y z
N VAL A 1 6.34 -0.32 -1.85
CA VAL A 1 5.33 0.67 -1.37
C VAL A 1 4.01 -0.02 -1.08
N CYS A 2 3.43 -0.75 -2.05
CA CYS A 2 2.10 -1.35 -1.89
C CYS A 2 2.07 -2.69 -1.13
N ALA A 3 3.21 -3.38 -0.97
CA ALA A 3 3.34 -4.62 -0.18
C ALA A 3 2.27 -5.69 -0.51
N GLY A 4 1.98 -5.88 -1.81
CA GLY A 4 0.98 -6.83 -2.29
C GLY A 4 -0.47 -6.35 -2.19
N ALA A 5 -0.72 -5.12 -1.72
CA ALA A 5 -2.07 -4.57 -1.61
C ALA A 5 -2.66 -3.99 -2.90
N ALA A 6 -1.85 -3.85 -3.95
CA ALA A 6 -2.27 -3.24 -5.22
C ALA A 6 -1.60 -3.95 -6.41
N LEU A 7 -2.19 -3.77 -7.59
CA LEU A 7 -1.52 -4.07 -8.85
C LEU A 7 -0.43 -3.01 -9.08
N GLU A 8 0.80 -3.44 -9.31
CA GLU A 8 1.90 -2.57 -9.71
C GLU A 8 2.00 -2.60 -11.24
N VAL A 9 2.23 -1.43 -11.86
CA VAL A 9 2.31 -1.24 -13.31
C VAL A 9 3.48 -0.32 -13.63
N ASP A 10 4.03 -0.40 -14.84
CA ASP A 10 4.96 0.61 -15.33
C ASP A 10 4.20 1.93 -15.58
N PRO A 11 4.53 3.03 -14.90
CA PRO A 11 3.87 4.32 -15.12
C PRO A 11 4.09 4.89 -16.53
N ARG A 12 5.05 4.37 -17.30
CA ARG A 12 5.31 4.77 -18.69
C ARG A 12 4.55 3.91 -19.70
N ASP A 13 3.90 2.83 -19.28
CA ASP A 13 3.07 1.99 -20.14
C ASP A 13 1.58 2.27 -19.91
N THR A 14 1.01 3.09 -20.80
CA THR A 14 -0.43 3.43 -20.75
C THR A 14 -1.33 2.21 -20.99
N ARG A 15 -0.89 1.21 -21.76
CA ARG A 15 -1.68 0.02 -22.04
C ARG A 15 -1.73 -0.87 -20.80
N GLU A 16 -0.61 -1.05 -20.12
CA GLU A 16 -0.55 -1.81 -18.87
C GLU A 16 -1.46 -1.18 -17.80
N LEU A 17 -1.39 0.15 -17.64
CA LEU A 17 -2.27 0.88 -16.73
C LEU A 17 -3.76 0.68 -17.08
N SER A 18 -4.14 0.81 -18.36
CA SER A 18 -5.52 0.59 -18.83
C SER A 18 -6.01 -0.82 -18.54
N ASN A 19 -5.17 -1.83 -18.79
CA ASN A 19 -5.49 -3.23 -18.54
C ASN A 19 -5.66 -3.50 -17.03
N ALA A 20 -4.78 -2.97 -16.18
CA ALA A 20 -4.89 -3.11 -14.73
C ALA A 20 -6.18 -2.49 -14.18
N MET A 21 -6.56 -1.29 -14.66
CA MET A 21 -7.82 -0.67 -14.30
C MET A 21 -9.03 -1.52 -14.74
N LEU A 22 -9.01 -2.05 -15.96
CA LEU A 22 -10.06 -2.94 -16.48
C LEU A 22 -10.16 -4.24 -15.68
N ALA A 23 -9.04 -4.85 -15.29
CA ALA A 23 -9.00 -6.05 -14.47
C ALA A 23 -9.67 -5.81 -13.12
N LEU A 24 -9.35 -4.69 -12.43
CA LEU A 24 -10.01 -4.34 -11.16
C LEU A 24 -11.52 -4.13 -11.28
N VAL A 25 -12.01 -3.65 -12.43
CA VAL A 25 -13.45 -3.49 -12.69
C VAL A 25 -14.10 -4.85 -12.96
N ARG A 26 -13.50 -5.66 -13.84
CA ARG A 26 -14.09 -6.90 -14.37
C ARG A 26 -13.93 -8.12 -13.47
N GLU A 27 -12.96 -8.12 -12.56
CA GLU A 27 -12.63 -9.25 -11.70
C GLU A 27 -12.91 -8.92 -10.22
N PRO A 28 -14.12 -9.19 -9.69
CA PRO A 28 -14.47 -8.87 -8.31
C PRO A 28 -13.54 -9.47 -7.27
N ALA A 29 -13.12 -10.72 -7.47
CA ALA A 29 -12.22 -11.40 -6.55
C ALA A 29 -10.84 -10.71 -6.47
N LEU A 30 -10.32 -10.19 -7.60
CA LEU A 30 -9.07 -9.44 -7.61
C LEU A 30 -9.22 -8.13 -6.82
N ARG A 31 -10.30 -7.40 -7.07
CA ARG A 31 -10.61 -6.15 -6.37
C ARG A 31 -10.76 -6.36 -4.86
N GLU A 32 -11.49 -7.38 -4.44
CA GLU A 32 -11.69 -7.69 -3.02
C GLU A 32 -10.37 -8.04 -2.31
N ARG A 33 -9.49 -8.81 -2.97
CA ARG A 33 -8.14 -9.10 -2.45
C ARG A 33 -7.33 -7.82 -2.24
N CYS A 34 -7.28 -6.93 -3.23
CA CYS A 34 -6.57 -5.66 -3.11
C CYS A 34 -7.13 -4.79 -1.98
N ILE A 35 -8.46 -4.69 -1.85
CA ILE A 35 -9.11 -3.94 -0.77
C ILE A 35 -8.74 -4.51 0.60
N ALA A 36 -8.84 -5.83 0.78
CA ALA A 36 -8.52 -6.49 2.04
C ALA A 36 -7.05 -6.29 2.42
N ALA A 37 -6.13 -6.54 1.49
CA ALA A 37 -4.70 -6.34 1.71
C ALA A 37 -4.35 -4.86 1.98
N GLY A 38 -5.02 -3.92 1.29
CA GLY A 38 -4.85 -2.48 1.51
C GLY A 38 -5.29 -2.05 2.91
N ARG A 39 -6.44 -2.55 3.39
CA ARG A 39 -6.91 -2.29 4.76
C ARG A 39 -5.94 -2.84 5.81
N ALA A 40 -5.53 -4.09 5.67
CA ALA A 40 -4.55 -4.71 6.57
C ALA A 40 -3.21 -3.95 6.59
N ARG A 41 -2.77 -3.43 5.44
CA ARG A 41 -1.56 -2.61 5.36
C ARG A 41 -1.72 -1.25 6.03
N ALA A 42 -2.87 -0.60 5.83
CA ALA A 42 -3.16 0.72 6.40
C ALA A 42 -3.19 0.68 7.95
N GLU A 43 -3.68 -0.40 8.54
CA GLU A 43 -3.68 -0.61 10.00
C GLU A 43 -2.27 -0.62 10.61
N GLN A 44 -1.24 -0.90 9.81
CA GLN A 44 0.16 -0.87 10.26
C GLN A 44 0.79 0.52 10.12
N LEU A 45 0.18 1.43 9.35
CA LEU A 45 0.70 2.74 9.00
C LEU A 45 -0.02 3.87 9.74
N THR A 46 -0.25 3.68 11.04
CA THR A 46 -0.95 4.67 11.85
C THR A 46 0.00 5.78 12.34
N TRP A 47 -0.56 6.96 12.61
CA TRP A 47 0.18 8.06 13.24
C TRP A 47 0.79 7.67 14.58
N HIS A 48 0.14 6.80 15.35
CA HIS A 48 0.67 6.33 16.62
C HIS A 48 1.97 5.52 16.44
N VAL A 49 1.98 4.60 15.46
CA VAL A 49 3.17 3.82 15.11
C VAL A 49 4.29 4.76 14.63
N THR A 50 3.97 5.72 13.75
CA THR A 50 4.93 6.71 13.26
C THR A 50 5.53 7.54 14.40
N ALA A 51 4.70 8.11 15.29
CA ALA A 51 5.18 8.93 16.40
C ALA A 51 6.10 8.14 17.35
N ARG A 52 5.75 6.89 17.67
CA ARG A 52 6.57 6.00 18.49
C ARG A 52 7.92 5.70 17.83
N ALA A 53 7.92 5.36 16.54
CA ALA A 53 9.13 5.07 15.79
C ALA A 53 10.06 6.30 15.72
N THR A 54 9.52 7.47 15.39
CA THR A 54 10.27 8.73 15.34
C THR A 54 10.88 9.08 16.71
N ALA A 55 10.10 9.00 17.78
CA ALA A 55 10.60 9.28 19.13
C ALA A 55 11.68 8.28 19.58
N ALA A 56 11.63 7.03 19.12
CA ALA A 56 12.66 6.04 19.41
C ALA A 56 14.01 6.43 18.79
N VAL A 57 14.02 6.95 17.56
CA VAL A 57 15.23 7.47 16.92
C VAL A 57 15.81 8.64 17.70
N TYR A 58 14.97 9.62 18.08
CA TYR A 58 15.45 10.75 18.88
C TYR A 58 16.04 10.33 20.23
N ARG A 59 15.39 9.38 20.92
CA ARG A 59 15.96 8.83 22.15
C ARG A 59 17.30 8.16 21.91
N ALA A 60 17.42 7.32 20.88
CA ALA A 60 18.65 6.59 20.58
C ALA A 60 19.85 7.48 20.23
N VAL A 61 19.61 8.68 19.68
CA VAL A 61 20.67 9.62 19.28
C VAL A 61 21.02 10.62 20.39
N LEU A 62 20.08 10.95 21.28
CA LEU A 62 20.25 11.96 22.34
C LEU A 62 20.56 11.36 23.73
N SER A 63 20.45 10.05 23.90
CA SER A 63 20.88 9.32 25.11
C SER A 63 22.30 8.81 24.97
#